data_AF-A0AB73KRN0-F1
#
_entry.id   AF-A0AB73KRN0-F1
#
_cell.length_a   1.000
_cell.length_b   1.000
_cell.length_c   1.000
_cell.angle_alpha   90.00
_cell.angle_beta   90.00
_cell.angle_gamma   90.00
#
_symmetry.space_group_name_H-M   'P 1'
#
loop_
_entity.id
_entity.type
_entity.pdbx_description
1 polymer ?
#
loop_
_entity_poly.entity_id
_entity_poly.type
_entity_poly.pdbx_seq_one_letter_code
_entity_poly.pdbx_strand_id
1 'polypeptide(L)'
;MTALVNLIVMLGMLVVVPCGLTLIHGPGIAAVRVFWLVGAVPGSVALWLPRGGPATGLAAVYAAATVVLAATAPLRLARTRSLAPREIAVLTALVTPSVAGLALVAERSGHRLLGFDLKILELTVPHFHFAGFAAALMAGLVCRATPGRVAGRLAALSVPVGTLLVLAGYFIDDWAELAGAVVLTAGMWLVGLVTWREIRTGAPDRLTRGLLGTSAAVLLATMLLALSWALGEATGIPHPTPAWMAATHGLGNALGFALCSVLAWRRLRQSDEQPYERRDEQRVERPVERTAAQPDVRLEPDGRLEPGGRPEPGEGPEPVRNGAEKGVLAAGTPA
;
A
#
# COMPACT_ATOMS: atom_id res chain seq x y z
N MET A 1 -30.74 -2.53 1.26
CA MET A 1 -29.41 -2.47 1.90
C MET A 1 -28.60 -3.72 1.59
N THR A 2 -29.08 -4.92 1.92
CA THR A 2 -28.36 -6.21 1.80
C THR A 2 -27.78 -6.48 0.41
N ALA A 3 -28.53 -6.28 -0.67
CA ALA A 3 -28.00 -6.50 -2.04
C ALA A 3 -26.81 -5.59 -2.38
N LEU A 4 -26.83 -4.32 -1.97
CA LEU A 4 -25.73 -3.39 -2.18
C LEU A 4 -24.49 -3.81 -1.38
N VAL A 5 -24.68 -4.15 -0.10
CA VAL A 5 -23.58 -4.62 0.76
C VAL A 5 -22.98 -5.90 0.20
N ASN A 6 -23.80 -6.86 -0.24
CA ASN A 6 -23.36 -8.08 -0.89
C ASN A 6 -22.48 -7.79 -2.13
N LEU A 7 -22.91 -6.88 -3.00
CA LEU A 7 -22.12 -6.48 -4.18
C LEU A 7 -20.79 -5.83 -3.80
N ILE A 8 -20.78 -4.98 -2.77
CA ILE A 8 -19.57 -4.36 -2.24
C ILE A 8 -18.60 -5.43 -1.69
N VAL A 9 -19.11 -6.41 -0.94
CA VAL A 9 -18.33 -7.55 -0.43
C VAL A 9 -17.76 -8.37 -1.59
N MET A 10 -18.58 -8.70 -2.59
CA MET A 10 -18.15 -9.45 -3.77
C MET A 10 -17.04 -8.70 -4.54
N LEU A 11 -17.13 -7.37 -4.66
CA LEU A 11 -16.07 -6.57 -5.27
C LEU A 11 -14.75 -6.69 -4.48
N GLY A 12 -14.83 -6.67 -3.14
CA GLY A 12 -13.70 -6.92 -2.25
C GLY A 12 -13.07 -8.29 -2.49
N MET A 13 -13.91 -9.34 -2.44
CA MET A 13 -13.52 -10.74 -2.56
C MET A 13 -12.99 -11.10 -3.95
N LEU A 14 -13.69 -10.72 -5.01
CA LEU A 14 -13.42 -11.23 -6.36
C LEU A 14 -12.50 -10.32 -7.18
N VAL A 15 -12.36 -9.04 -6.80
CA VAL A 15 -11.61 -8.06 -7.59
C VAL A 15 -10.51 -7.40 -6.79
N VAL A 16 -10.83 -6.70 -5.70
CA VAL A 16 -9.88 -5.82 -5.01
C VAL A 16 -8.78 -6.60 -4.32
N VAL A 17 -9.11 -7.61 -3.51
CA VAL A 17 -8.09 -8.45 -2.87
C VAL A 17 -7.21 -9.16 -3.90
N PRO A 18 -7.74 -9.95 -4.85
CA PRO A 18 -6.89 -10.67 -5.80
C PRO A 18 -6.07 -9.74 -6.70
N CYS A 19 -6.59 -8.56 -7.09
CA CYS A 19 -5.79 -7.59 -7.83
C CYS A 19 -4.73 -6.93 -6.94
N GLY A 20 -5.05 -6.62 -5.69
CA GLY A 20 -4.10 -6.07 -4.71
C GLY A 20 -2.98 -7.04 -4.36
N LEU A 21 -3.26 -8.34 -4.29
CA LEU A 21 -2.23 -9.37 -4.09
C LEU A 21 -1.18 -9.36 -5.20
N THR A 22 -1.57 -9.01 -6.44
CA THR A 22 -0.58 -8.88 -7.52
C THR A 22 0.43 -7.77 -7.26
N LEU A 23 0.10 -6.77 -6.42
CA LEU A 23 0.94 -5.63 -6.04
C LEU A 23 1.97 -5.96 -4.95
N ILE A 24 1.87 -7.14 -4.32
CA ILE A 24 2.76 -7.61 -3.25
C ILE A 24 3.83 -8.53 -3.83
N HIS A 25 5.10 -8.21 -3.60
CA HIS A 25 6.22 -9.04 -4.05
C HIS A 25 6.56 -10.12 -3.02
N GLY A 26 6.71 -11.37 -3.46
CA GLY A 26 7.27 -12.45 -2.67
C GLY A 26 6.84 -13.83 -3.16
N PRO A 27 7.61 -14.89 -2.85
CA PRO A 27 7.24 -16.27 -3.16
C PRO A 27 5.87 -16.63 -2.55
N GLY A 28 5.14 -17.46 -3.28
CA GLY A 28 3.84 -18.01 -2.86
C GLY A 28 2.64 -17.09 -3.06
N ILE A 29 2.81 -15.78 -3.26
CA ILE A 29 1.68 -14.83 -3.41
C ILE A 29 0.78 -15.18 -4.61
N ALA A 30 1.37 -15.64 -5.72
CA ALA A 30 0.60 -16.09 -6.88
C ALA A 30 -0.29 -17.30 -6.57
N ALA A 31 0.24 -18.30 -5.84
CA ALA A 31 -0.53 -19.46 -5.40
C ALA A 31 -1.63 -19.06 -4.41
N VAL A 32 -1.30 -18.21 -3.43
CA VAL A 32 -2.25 -17.68 -2.44
C VAL A 32 -3.39 -16.93 -3.12
N ARG A 33 -3.13 -16.18 -4.20
CA ARG A 33 -4.17 -15.52 -5.00
C ARG A 33 -5.12 -16.52 -5.67
N VAL A 34 -4.62 -17.66 -6.14
CA VAL A 34 -5.48 -18.72 -6.69
C VAL A 34 -6.33 -19.35 -5.59
N PHE A 35 -5.73 -19.73 -4.46
CA PHE A 35 -6.46 -20.25 -3.30
C PHE A 35 -7.49 -19.26 -2.76
N TRP A 36 -7.18 -17.96 -2.79
CA TRP A 36 -8.11 -16.91 -2.45
C TRP A 36 -9.37 -16.98 -3.31
N LEU A 37 -9.23 -17.11 -4.63
CA LEU A 37 -10.38 -17.20 -5.54
C LEU A 37 -11.20 -18.49 -5.33
N VAL A 38 -10.55 -19.60 -5.00
CA VAL A 38 -11.22 -20.85 -4.62
C VAL A 38 -12.13 -20.66 -3.40
N GLY A 39 -11.76 -19.81 -2.44
CA GLY A 39 -12.62 -19.45 -1.30
C GLY A 39 -13.58 -18.29 -1.57
N ALA A 40 -13.17 -17.30 -2.36
CA ALA A 40 -13.94 -16.09 -2.63
C ALA A 40 -15.20 -16.35 -3.46
N VAL A 41 -15.15 -17.29 -4.41
CA VAL A 41 -16.32 -17.70 -5.21
C VAL A 41 -17.41 -18.31 -4.33
N PRO A 42 -17.17 -19.36 -3.53
CA PRO A 42 -18.19 -19.90 -2.63
C PRO A 42 -18.61 -18.88 -1.57
N GLY A 43 -17.68 -18.08 -1.02
CA GLY A 43 -18.03 -16.98 -0.10
C GLY A 43 -19.00 -15.97 -0.71
N SER A 44 -18.83 -15.65 -2.00
CA SER A 44 -19.75 -14.78 -2.74
C SER A 44 -21.14 -15.40 -2.91
N VAL A 45 -21.21 -16.71 -3.18
CA VAL A 45 -22.48 -17.44 -3.27
C VAL A 45 -23.20 -17.47 -1.91
N ALA A 46 -22.46 -17.61 -0.81
CA ALA A 46 -23.02 -17.62 0.55
C ALA A 46 -23.84 -16.36 0.89
N LEU A 47 -23.48 -15.20 0.31
CA LEU A 47 -24.15 -13.92 0.55
C LEU A 47 -25.62 -13.90 0.06
N TRP A 48 -25.92 -14.73 -0.93
CA TRP A 48 -27.24 -14.79 -1.58
C TRP A 48 -28.10 -15.95 -1.08
N LEU A 49 -27.55 -16.83 -0.25
CA LEU A 49 -28.29 -17.91 0.38
C LEU A 49 -28.93 -17.43 1.69
N PRO A 50 -30.08 -18.01 2.08
CA PRO A 50 -30.60 -17.87 3.44
C PRO A 50 -29.54 -18.33 4.46
N ARG A 51 -29.51 -17.67 5.62
CA ARG A 51 -28.67 -18.10 6.75
C ARG A 51 -28.98 -19.55 7.13
N GLY A 52 -27.95 -20.33 7.42
CA GLY A 52 -28.06 -21.76 7.70
C GLY A 52 -26.88 -22.57 7.20
N GLY A 53 -26.93 -23.89 7.40
CA GLY A 53 -25.82 -24.81 7.13
C GLY A 53 -25.11 -24.62 5.78
N PRO A 54 -25.82 -24.54 4.64
CA PRO A 54 -25.19 -24.34 3.33
C PRO A 54 -24.41 -23.02 3.23
N ALA A 55 -25.01 -21.90 3.67
CA ALA A 55 -24.36 -20.59 3.62
C ALA A 55 -23.15 -20.54 4.57
N THR A 56 -23.26 -21.15 5.76
CA THR A 56 -22.14 -21.28 6.70
C THR A 56 -21.01 -22.11 6.14
N GLY A 57 -21.31 -23.25 5.50
CA GLY A 57 -20.30 -24.11 4.88
C GLY A 57 -19.50 -23.38 3.80
N LEU A 58 -20.18 -22.66 2.89
CA LEU A 58 -19.52 -21.86 1.86
C LEU A 58 -18.71 -20.69 2.46
N ALA A 59 -19.23 -20.03 3.50
CA ALA A 59 -18.49 -19.01 4.25
C ALA A 59 -17.25 -19.58 4.96
N ALA A 60 -17.30 -20.83 5.43
CA ALA A 60 -16.15 -21.49 6.06
C ALA A 60 -15.05 -21.80 5.04
N VAL A 61 -15.40 -22.18 3.80
CA VAL A 61 -14.42 -22.32 2.71
C VAL A 61 -13.74 -20.97 2.42
N TYR A 62 -14.51 -19.87 2.41
CA TYR A 62 -13.95 -18.53 2.31
C TYR A 62 -13.01 -18.20 3.50
N ALA A 63 -13.43 -18.49 4.74
CA ALA A 63 -12.62 -18.26 5.93
C ALA A 63 -11.30 -19.07 5.92
N ALA A 64 -11.30 -20.29 5.38
CA ALA A 64 -10.05 -21.04 5.19
C ALA A 64 -9.09 -20.31 4.25
N ALA A 65 -9.59 -19.72 3.16
CA ALA A 65 -8.78 -18.93 2.25
C ALA A 65 -8.22 -17.64 2.88
N THR A 66 -8.98 -16.99 3.77
CA THR A 66 -8.49 -15.82 4.53
C THR A 66 -7.41 -16.20 5.54
N VAL A 67 -7.49 -17.39 6.15
CA VAL A 67 -6.42 -17.93 7.02
C VAL A 67 -5.16 -18.23 6.23
N VAL A 68 -5.26 -18.83 5.04
CA VAL A 68 -4.10 -19.05 4.15
C VAL A 68 -3.43 -17.72 3.79
N LEU A 69 -4.23 -16.69 3.49
CA LEU A 69 -3.69 -15.35 3.24
C LEU A 69 -3.00 -14.78 4.49
N ALA A 70 -3.63 -14.86 5.66
CA ALA A 70 -3.06 -14.35 6.90
C ALA A 70 -1.75 -15.06 7.29
N ALA A 71 -1.64 -16.37 7.02
CA ALA A 71 -0.42 -17.15 7.26
C ALA A 71 0.78 -16.66 6.41
N THR A 72 0.54 -15.94 5.31
CA THR A 72 1.63 -15.32 4.55
C THR A 72 2.34 -14.20 5.31
N ALA A 73 1.67 -13.55 6.27
CA ALA A 73 2.23 -12.46 7.05
C ALA A 73 3.41 -12.91 7.95
N PRO A 74 3.28 -13.91 8.85
CA PRO A 74 4.42 -14.39 9.64
C PRO A 74 5.53 -14.98 8.76
N LEU A 75 5.18 -15.70 7.67
CA LEU A 75 6.17 -16.21 6.72
C LEU A 75 6.93 -15.09 6.01
N ARG A 76 6.26 -13.97 5.71
CA ARG A 76 6.88 -12.79 5.13
C ARG A 76 7.78 -12.10 6.15
N LEU A 77 7.30 -11.88 7.37
CA LEU A 77 8.07 -11.28 8.46
C LEU A 77 9.33 -12.09 8.80
N ALA A 78 9.24 -13.41 8.84
CA ALA A 78 10.39 -14.29 9.07
C ALA A 78 11.47 -14.16 7.97
N ARG A 79 11.05 -13.90 6.72
CA ARG A 79 11.94 -13.73 5.56
C ARG A 79 12.51 -12.32 5.45
N THR A 80 11.68 -11.30 5.60
CA THR A 80 12.10 -9.88 5.46
C THR A 80 12.78 -9.37 6.72
N ARG A 81 12.49 -9.95 7.89
CA ARG A 81 12.96 -9.55 9.22
C ARG A 81 12.85 -8.03 9.44
N SER A 82 11.78 -7.44 8.92
CA SER A 82 11.59 -6.00 8.88
C SER A 82 10.25 -5.61 9.49
N LEU A 83 10.28 -4.63 10.38
CA LEU A 83 9.12 -3.92 10.88
C LEU A 83 9.13 -2.46 10.41
N ALA A 84 9.71 -2.21 9.24
CA ALA A 84 9.62 -0.89 8.61
C ALA A 84 8.13 -0.51 8.41
N PRO A 85 7.74 0.77 8.47
CA PRO A 85 6.35 1.22 8.31
C PRO A 85 5.61 0.59 7.13
N ARG A 86 6.24 0.57 5.95
CA ARG A 86 5.67 -0.06 4.74
C ARG A 86 5.39 -1.56 4.90
N GLU A 87 6.22 -2.25 5.68
CA GLU A 87 6.11 -3.69 5.89
C GLU A 87 5.00 -3.97 6.90
N ILE A 88 4.90 -3.20 7.98
CA ILE A 88 3.77 -3.26 8.92
C ILE A 88 2.45 -3.10 8.15
N ALA A 89 2.34 -2.09 7.28
CA ALA A 89 1.13 -1.87 6.47
C ALA A 89 0.79 -3.07 5.56
N VAL A 90 1.78 -3.69 4.92
CA VAL A 90 1.57 -4.90 4.11
C VAL A 90 1.17 -6.09 4.97
N LEU A 91 1.79 -6.29 6.14
CA LEU A 91 1.43 -7.37 7.07
C LEU A 91 -0.01 -7.20 7.56
N THR A 92 -0.42 -5.97 7.91
CA THR A 92 -1.81 -5.63 8.24
C THR A 92 -2.75 -5.99 7.09
N ALA A 93 -2.40 -5.62 5.85
CA ALA A 93 -3.22 -5.97 4.69
C ALA A 93 -3.40 -7.49 4.54
N LEU A 94 -2.35 -8.28 4.77
CA LEU A 94 -2.40 -9.74 4.67
C LEU A 94 -3.25 -10.39 5.78
N VAL A 95 -3.24 -9.84 7.00
CA VAL A 95 -3.95 -10.43 8.15
C VAL A 95 -5.42 -10.03 8.21
N THR A 96 -5.73 -8.77 7.93
CA THR A 96 -7.06 -8.17 8.16
C THR A 96 -8.24 -8.90 7.49
N PRO A 97 -8.13 -9.52 6.29
CA PRO A 97 -9.22 -10.30 5.71
C PRO A 97 -9.66 -11.51 6.55
N SER A 98 -8.82 -12.01 7.47
CA SER A 98 -9.21 -13.07 8.40
C SER A 98 -10.40 -12.66 9.28
N VAL A 99 -10.46 -11.40 9.70
CA VAL A 99 -11.59 -10.86 10.48
C VAL A 99 -12.86 -10.84 9.63
N ALA A 100 -12.76 -10.49 8.34
CA ALA A 100 -13.89 -10.58 7.41
C ALA A 100 -14.39 -12.03 7.26
N GLY A 101 -13.48 -13.01 7.19
CA GLY A 101 -13.83 -14.43 7.12
C GLY A 101 -14.58 -14.91 8.36
N LEU A 102 -14.07 -14.60 9.55
CA LEU A 102 -14.73 -14.93 10.82
C LEU A 102 -16.10 -14.28 10.94
N ALA A 103 -16.20 -12.99 10.61
CA ALA A 103 -17.47 -12.25 10.63
C ALA A 103 -18.50 -12.87 9.67
N LEU A 104 -18.10 -13.24 8.45
CA LEU A 104 -18.99 -13.86 7.48
C LEU A 104 -19.51 -15.22 7.97
N VAL A 105 -18.66 -16.06 8.58
CA VAL A 105 -19.09 -17.37 9.10
C VAL A 105 -20.09 -17.20 10.25
N ALA A 106 -19.81 -16.31 11.20
CA ALA A 106 -20.71 -16.02 12.31
C ALA A 106 -22.06 -15.46 11.80
N GLU A 107 -22.00 -14.51 10.87
CA GLU A 107 -23.20 -13.88 10.33
C GLU A 107 -24.05 -14.86 9.50
N ARG A 108 -23.42 -15.70 8.66
CA ARG A 108 -24.13 -16.73 7.88
C ARG A 108 -24.69 -17.89 8.72
N SER A 109 -24.09 -18.17 9.87
CA SER A 109 -24.62 -19.14 10.85
C SER A 109 -25.71 -18.56 11.76
N GLY A 110 -25.94 -17.24 11.71
CA GLY A 110 -26.93 -16.58 12.56
C GLY A 110 -26.48 -16.40 14.01
N HIS A 111 -25.17 -16.52 14.29
CA HIS A 111 -24.61 -16.34 15.62
C HIS A 111 -23.94 -14.98 15.79
N ARG A 112 -24.15 -14.39 16.96
CA ARG A 112 -23.37 -13.23 17.41
C ARG A 112 -21.93 -13.66 17.67
N LEU A 113 -20.98 -12.77 17.40
CA LEU A 113 -19.55 -13.03 17.62
C LEU A 113 -18.99 -11.90 18.48
N LEU A 114 -18.39 -12.22 19.62
CA LEU A 114 -17.78 -11.26 20.55
C LEU A 114 -18.72 -10.11 20.97
N GLY A 115 -20.03 -10.38 21.07
CA GLY A 115 -21.05 -9.39 21.43
C GLY A 115 -21.66 -8.63 20.24
N PHE A 116 -21.03 -8.68 19.06
CA PHE A 116 -21.56 -8.03 17.86
C PHE A 116 -22.80 -8.72 17.30
N ASP A 117 -23.80 -7.93 16.94
CA ASP A 117 -24.99 -8.42 16.26
C ASP A 117 -24.71 -8.74 14.78
N LEU A 118 -25.68 -9.40 14.13
CA LEU A 118 -25.53 -9.84 12.73
C LEU A 118 -25.38 -8.68 11.75
N LYS A 119 -25.95 -7.51 12.04
CA LYS A 119 -25.87 -6.33 11.17
C LYS A 119 -24.47 -5.72 11.22
N ILE A 120 -23.87 -5.63 12.40
CA ILE A 120 -22.47 -5.19 12.55
C ILE A 120 -21.54 -6.21 11.87
N LEU A 121 -21.77 -7.51 12.05
CA LEU A 121 -20.97 -8.53 11.38
C LEU A 121 -21.08 -8.46 9.85
N GLU A 122 -22.28 -8.21 9.30
CA GLU A 122 -22.48 -7.99 7.86
C GLU A 122 -21.66 -6.81 7.34
N LEU A 123 -21.61 -5.69 8.08
CA LEU A 123 -20.82 -4.51 7.74
C LEU A 123 -19.32 -4.67 8.00
N THR A 124 -18.94 -5.57 8.90
CA THR A 124 -17.54 -5.91 9.20
C THR A 124 -16.85 -6.54 7.99
N VAL A 125 -17.55 -7.42 7.26
CA VAL A 125 -16.99 -8.11 6.09
C VAL A 125 -16.42 -7.13 5.06
N PRO A 126 -17.18 -6.18 4.48
CA PRO A 126 -16.61 -5.23 3.54
C PRO A 126 -15.56 -4.31 4.19
N HIS A 127 -15.75 -3.91 5.45
CA HIS A 127 -14.82 -3.01 6.13
C HIS A 127 -13.38 -3.57 6.15
N PHE A 128 -13.22 -4.85 6.47
CA PHE A 128 -11.89 -5.49 6.50
C PHE A 128 -11.31 -5.80 5.11
N HIS A 129 -12.11 -5.81 4.03
CA HIS A 129 -11.59 -5.83 2.66
C HIS A 129 -11.07 -4.45 2.21
N PHE A 130 -11.76 -3.38 2.58
CA PHE A 130 -11.44 -2.02 2.10
C PHE A 130 -10.55 -1.25 3.08
N ALA A 131 -11.02 -1.01 4.31
CA ALA A 131 -10.27 -0.32 5.35
C ALA A 131 -9.18 -1.19 6.00
N GLY A 132 -9.37 -2.51 6.02
CA GLY A 132 -8.32 -3.46 6.42
C GLY A 132 -7.29 -3.67 5.31
N PHE A 133 -7.68 -4.42 4.27
CA PHE A 133 -6.74 -4.82 3.21
C PHE A 133 -6.35 -3.66 2.28
N ALA A 134 -7.31 -3.04 1.58
CA ALA A 134 -6.97 -2.11 0.50
C ALA A 134 -6.26 -0.85 1.03
N ALA A 135 -6.77 -0.26 2.11
CA ALA A 135 -6.19 0.91 2.76
C ALA A 135 -4.76 0.65 3.26
N ALA A 136 -4.53 -0.43 4.01
CA ALA A 136 -3.21 -0.75 4.52
C ALA A 136 -2.23 -1.07 3.38
N LEU A 137 -2.68 -1.80 2.34
CA LEU A 137 -1.85 -2.04 1.15
C LEU A 137 -1.46 -0.73 0.47
N MET A 138 -2.43 0.15 0.19
CA MET A 138 -2.15 1.44 -0.45
C MET A 138 -1.23 2.32 0.39
N ALA A 139 -1.39 2.35 1.72
CA ALA A 139 -0.51 3.07 2.62
C ALA A 139 0.95 2.55 2.53
N GLY A 140 1.12 1.22 2.50
CA GLY A 140 2.43 0.60 2.29
C GLY A 140 3.05 0.93 0.92
N LEU A 141 2.24 0.95 -0.14
CA LEU A 141 2.68 1.32 -1.50
C LEU A 141 3.10 2.80 -1.59
N VAL A 142 2.30 3.70 -1.02
CA VAL A 142 2.62 5.14 -0.93
C VAL A 142 3.92 5.37 -0.16
N CYS A 143 4.10 4.70 0.99
CA CYS A 143 5.34 4.78 1.75
C CYS A 143 6.55 4.27 0.95
N ARG A 144 6.37 3.24 0.10
CA ARG A 144 7.43 2.72 -0.77
C ARG A 144 7.79 3.69 -1.89
N ALA A 145 6.80 4.34 -2.49
CA ALA A 145 7.01 5.29 -3.59
C ALA A 145 7.61 6.64 -3.15
N THR A 146 7.62 6.93 -1.85
CA THR A 146 8.13 8.19 -1.28
C THR A 146 9.25 7.94 -0.26
N PRO A 147 10.37 7.33 -0.67
CA PRO A 147 11.45 6.97 0.25
C PRO A 147 11.99 8.20 0.98
N GLY A 148 12.19 8.07 2.28
CA GLY A 148 12.70 9.15 3.14
C GLY A 148 11.67 10.19 3.58
N ARG A 149 10.47 10.22 3.00
CA ARG A 149 9.41 11.16 3.37
C ARG A 149 8.69 10.72 4.66
N VAL A 150 8.57 11.63 5.62
CA VAL A 150 7.87 11.39 6.89
C VAL A 150 6.39 11.12 6.65
N ALA A 151 5.74 11.87 5.75
CA ALA A 151 4.32 11.69 5.41
C ALA A 151 3.98 10.26 4.98
N GLY A 152 4.81 9.64 4.13
CA GLY A 152 4.63 8.26 3.70
C GLY A 152 4.74 7.25 4.85
N ARG A 153 5.71 7.45 5.76
CA ARG A 153 5.88 6.59 6.96
C ARG A 153 4.71 6.74 7.93
N LEU A 154 4.27 7.98 8.18
CA LEU A 154 3.13 8.25 9.04
C LEU A 154 1.86 7.63 8.47
N ALA A 155 1.60 7.76 7.17
CA ALA A 155 0.49 7.09 6.49
C ALA A 155 0.52 5.56 6.70
N ALA A 156 1.68 4.93 6.50
CA ALA A 156 1.83 3.48 6.64
C ALA A 156 1.70 2.95 8.08
N LEU A 157 1.90 3.79 9.11
CA LEU A 157 1.67 3.42 10.51
C LEU A 157 0.26 3.76 10.99
N SER A 158 -0.22 4.95 10.64
CA SER A 158 -1.52 5.46 11.10
C SER A 158 -2.70 4.65 10.57
N VAL A 159 -2.61 4.05 9.38
CA VAL A 159 -3.68 3.19 8.87
C VAL A 159 -3.81 1.90 9.72
N PRO A 160 -2.76 1.06 9.88
CA PRO A 160 -2.82 -0.08 10.80
C PRO A 160 -3.23 0.28 12.24
N VAL A 161 -2.63 1.34 12.79
CA VAL A 161 -2.93 1.77 14.17
C VAL A 161 -4.38 2.24 14.27
N GLY A 162 -4.85 3.06 13.33
CA GLY A 162 -6.22 3.53 13.28
C GLY A 162 -7.23 2.38 13.15
N THR A 163 -6.99 1.43 12.25
CA THR A 163 -7.85 0.23 12.12
C THR A 163 -7.90 -0.58 13.42
N LEU A 164 -6.76 -0.75 14.10
CA LEU A 164 -6.71 -1.45 15.39
C LEU A 164 -7.45 -0.68 16.49
N LEU A 165 -7.29 0.64 16.54
CA LEU A 165 -7.95 1.50 17.52
C LEU A 165 -9.46 1.54 17.32
N VAL A 166 -9.95 1.61 16.07
CA VAL A 166 -11.39 1.51 15.78
C VAL A 166 -11.93 0.17 16.26
N LEU A 167 -11.24 -0.94 15.95
CA LEU A 167 -11.65 -2.26 16.42
C LEU A 167 -11.64 -2.36 17.95
N ALA A 168 -10.62 -1.82 18.61
CA ALA A 168 -10.56 -1.79 20.08
C ALA A 168 -11.65 -0.90 20.69
N GLY A 169 -11.98 0.22 20.04
CA GLY A 169 -12.99 1.17 20.46
C GLY A 169 -14.37 0.53 20.63
N TYR A 170 -14.76 -0.36 19.71
CA TYR A 170 -15.99 -1.16 19.83
C TYR A 170 -16.10 -1.96 21.15
N PHE A 171 -14.99 -2.30 21.79
CA PHE A 171 -14.98 -3.02 23.07
C PHE A 171 -14.90 -2.10 24.29
N ILE A 172 -14.63 -0.81 24.10
CA ILE A 172 -14.40 0.17 25.16
C ILE A 172 -15.61 1.12 25.24
N ASP A 173 -15.74 2.03 24.28
CA ASP A 173 -16.82 3.01 24.15
C ASP A 173 -16.74 3.76 22.81
N ASP A 174 -17.78 4.54 22.51
CA ASP A 174 -17.92 5.28 21.25
C ASP A 174 -16.87 6.41 21.10
N TRP A 175 -16.32 6.92 22.21
CA TRP A 175 -15.25 7.93 22.18
C TRP A 175 -13.92 7.33 21.76
N ALA A 176 -13.63 6.12 22.20
CA ALA A 176 -12.48 5.34 21.76
C ALA A 176 -12.61 4.97 20.28
N GLU A 177 -13.81 4.61 19.80
CA GLU A 177 -14.07 4.41 18.36
C GLU A 177 -13.82 5.69 17.56
N LEU A 178 -14.32 6.84 18.04
CA LEU A 178 -14.05 8.15 17.42
C LEU A 178 -12.56 8.47 17.36
N ALA A 179 -11.81 8.25 18.44
CA ALA A 179 -10.36 8.47 18.46
C ALA A 179 -9.65 7.61 17.41
N GLY A 180 -10.03 6.34 17.29
CA GLY A 180 -9.55 5.45 16.22
C GLY A 180 -9.90 5.97 14.83
N ALA A 181 -11.13 6.43 14.63
CA ALA A 181 -11.61 6.97 13.36
C ALA A 181 -10.85 8.24 12.95
N VAL A 182 -10.48 9.09 13.91
CA VAL A 182 -9.64 10.28 13.68
C VAL A 182 -8.23 9.88 13.22
N VAL A 183 -7.60 8.92 13.91
CA VAL A 183 -6.26 8.44 13.54
C VAL A 183 -6.26 7.81 12.15
N LEU A 184 -7.24 6.94 11.87
CA LEU A 184 -7.40 6.30 10.56
C LEU A 184 -7.65 7.35 9.48
N THR A 185 -8.53 8.31 9.71
CA THR A 185 -8.84 9.40 8.77
C THR A 185 -7.61 10.23 8.45
N ALA A 186 -6.84 10.64 9.45
CA ALA A 186 -5.60 11.39 9.25
C ALA A 186 -4.61 10.58 8.38
N GLY A 187 -4.47 9.28 8.64
CA GLY A 187 -3.65 8.38 7.84
C GLY A 187 -4.11 8.29 6.38
N MET A 188 -5.41 8.11 6.17
CA MET A 188 -5.98 8.03 4.82
C MET A 188 -5.90 9.36 4.08
N TRP A 189 -6.05 10.50 4.74
CA TRP A 189 -5.81 11.81 4.12
C TRP A 189 -4.34 12.01 3.75
N LEU A 190 -3.39 11.53 4.55
CA LEU A 190 -1.98 11.52 4.15
C LEU A 190 -1.74 10.64 2.92
N VAL A 191 -2.33 9.44 2.86
CA VAL A 191 -2.30 8.57 1.67
C VAL A 191 -2.83 9.34 0.45
N GLY A 192 -3.99 9.97 0.57
CA GLY A 192 -4.62 10.76 -0.50
C GLY A 192 -3.78 11.96 -0.93
N LEU A 193 -3.25 12.73 0.02
CA LEU A 193 -2.46 13.92 -0.23
C LEU A 193 -1.15 13.61 -0.96
N VAL A 194 -0.41 12.61 -0.48
CA VAL A 194 0.84 12.17 -1.11
C VAL A 194 0.55 11.59 -2.50
N THR A 195 -0.52 10.78 -2.63
CA THR A 195 -0.96 10.28 -3.92
C THR A 195 -1.26 11.41 -4.90
N TRP A 196 -1.97 12.45 -4.46
CA TRP A 196 -2.37 13.58 -5.30
C TRP A 196 -1.19 14.46 -5.72
N ARG A 197 -0.27 14.77 -4.79
CA ARG A 197 0.83 15.72 -5.02
C ARG A 197 2.06 15.08 -5.67
N GLU A 198 2.39 13.86 -5.29
CA GLU A 198 3.68 13.24 -5.64
C GLU A 198 3.50 12.11 -6.67
N ILE A 199 2.59 11.17 -6.42
CA ILE A 199 2.49 9.96 -7.27
C ILE A 199 1.74 10.27 -8.56
N ARG A 200 0.64 11.01 -8.46
CA ARG A 200 -0.22 11.36 -9.60
C ARG A 200 0.50 12.24 -10.64
N THR A 201 1.37 13.14 -10.20
CA THR A 201 2.08 14.08 -11.08
C THR A 201 3.13 13.36 -11.93
N GLY A 202 3.74 12.29 -11.40
CA GLY A 202 4.65 11.40 -12.12
C GLY A 202 3.97 10.30 -12.95
N ALA A 203 2.64 10.26 -13.03
CA ALA A 203 1.93 9.19 -13.74
C ALA A 203 2.20 9.24 -15.26
N PRO A 204 2.42 8.07 -15.91
CA PRO A 204 2.88 7.98 -17.30
C PRO A 204 1.81 8.38 -18.33
N ASP A 205 0.52 8.23 -17.98
CA ASP A 205 -0.58 8.47 -18.90
C ASP A 205 -1.80 9.12 -18.19
N ARG A 206 -2.72 9.68 -18.98
CA ARG A 206 -3.90 10.41 -18.49
C ARG A 206 -4.86 9.51 -17.70
N LEU A 207 -5.00 8.24 -18.07
CA LEU A 207 -5.89 7.31 -17.39
C LEU A 207 -5.33 6.98 -16.00
N THR A 208 -4.04 6.65 -15.88
CA THR A 208 -3.38 6.40 -14.59
C THR A 208 -3.46 7.63 -13.68
N ARG A 209 -3.24 8.84 -14.24
CA ARG A 209 -3.40 10.11 -13.52
C ARG A 209 -4.83 10.36 -13.07
N GLY A 210 -5.81 9.99 -13.89
CA GLY A 210 -7.23 10.05 -13.57
C GLY A 210 -7.59 9.12 -12.41
N LEU A 211 -7.19 7.85 -12.49
CA LEU A 211 -7.44 6.84 -11.45
C LEU A 211 -6.85 7.25 -10.09
N LEU A 212 -5.59 7.73 -10.06
CA LEU A 212 -4.96 8.23 -8.82
C LEU A 212 -5.67 9.47 -8.28
N GLY A 213 -6.07 10.38 -9.17
CA GLY A 213 -6.82 11.58 -8.81
C GLY A 213 -8.18 11.27 -8.20
N THR A 214 -8.96 10.41 -8.87
CA THR A 214 -10.26 9.94 -8.38
C THR A 214 -10.11 9.25 -7.03
N SER A 215 -9.13 8.35 -6.89
CA SER A 215 -8.85 7.67 -5.63
C SER A 215 -8.57 8.63 -4.48
N ALA A 216 -7.72 9.64 -4.69
CA ALA A 216 -7.40 10.60 -3.65
C ALA A 216 -8.56 11.53 -3.31
N ALA A 217 -9.33 11.99 -4.30
CA ALA A 217 -10.48 12.87 -4.10
C ALA A 217 -11.63 12.17 -3.36
N VAL A 218 -11.95 10.94 -3.75
CA VAL A 218 -12.99 10.14 -3.09
C VAL A 218 -12.58 9.79 -1.66
N LEU A 219 -11.29 9.53 -1.42
CA LEU A 219 -10.81 9.25 -0.08
C LEU A 219 -10.99 10.46 0.86
N LEU A 220 -10.74 11.68 0.38
CA LEU A 220 -11.03 12.89 1.16
C LEU A 220 -12.50 12.95 1.59
N ALA A 221 -13.41 12.82 0.62
CA ALA A 221 -14.85 12.92 0.87
C ALA A 221 -15.37 11.80 1.78
N THR A 222 -14.97 10.55 1.54
CA THR A 222 -15.49 9.40 2.29
C THR A 222 -14.97 9.34 3.71
N MET A 223 -13.76 9.83 3.99
CA MET A 223 -13.26 9.92 5.37
C MET A 223 -13.95 11.04 6.15
N LEU A 224 -14.36 12.14 5.51
CA LEU A 224 -15.23 13.13 6.16
C LEU A 224 -16.56 12.52 6.60
N LEU A 225 -17.15 11.65 5.76
CA LEU A 225 -18.36 10.92 6.13
C LEU A 225 -18.13 9.99 7.33
N ALA A 226 -17.00 9.27 7.36
CA ALA A 226 -16.64 8.42 8.50
C ALA A 226 -16.52 9.23 9.81
N LEU A 227 -15.84 10.39 9.78
CA LEU A 227 -15.75 11.27 10.94
C LEU A 227 -17.11 11.80 11.38
N SER A 228 -17.96 12.21 10.42
CA SER A 228 -19.29 12.71 10.74
C SER A 228 -20.17 11.64 11.40
N TRP A 229 -20.03 10.38 10.97
CA TRP A 229 -20.72 9.25 11.56
C TRP A 229 -20.20 8.93 12.97
N ALA A 230 -18.87 8.79 13.13
CA ALA A 230 -18.27 8.46 14.43
C ALA A 230 -18.48 9.57 15.48
N LEU A 231 -18.43 10.84 15.06
CA LEU A 231 -18.76 11.96 15.94
C LEU A 231 -20.25 11.93 16.35
N GLY A 232 -21.12 11.58 15.40
CA GLY A 232 -22.53 11.31 15.60
C GLY A 232 -22.79 10.30 16.71
N GLU A 233 -22.15 9.14 16.61
CA GLU A 233 -22.28 8.05 17.58
C GLU A 233 -21.80 8.51 18.96
N ALA A 234 -20.60 9.09 19.05
CA ALA A 234 -20.00 9.49 20.33
C ALA A 234 -20.72 10.64 21.05
N THR A 235 -21.41 11.52 20.32
CA THR A 235 -22.04 12.74 20.89
C THR A 235 -23.57 12.70 20.89
N GLY A 236 -24.18 11.72 20.21
CA GLY A 236 -25.62 11.63 20.03
C GLY A 236 -26.22 12.66 19.05
N ILE A 237 -25.39 13.44 18.34
CA ILE A 237 -25.88 14.37 17.31
C ILE A 237 -26.40 13.60 16.09
N PRO A 238 -27.33 14.18 15.30
CA PRO A 238 -27.83 13.54 14.09
C PRO A 238 -26.70 13.18 13.13
N HIS A 239 -26.70 11.93 12.68
CA HIS A 239 -25.68 11.39 11.81
C HIS A 239 -26.28 10.43 10.78
N PRO A 240 -25.54 10.10 9.70
CA PRO A 240 -26.09 9.29 8.62
C PRO A 240 -26.45 7.88 9.05
N THR A 241 -27.56 7.34 8.52
CA THR A 241 -27.94 5.95 8.81
C THR A 241 -26.93 4.95 8.22
N PRO A 242 -26.84 3.71 8.75
CA PRO A 242 -25.94 2.68 8.20
C PRO A 242 -26.20 2.37 6.71
N ALA A 243 -27.46 2.44 6.27
CA ALA A 243 -27.80 2.26 4.86
C ALA A 243 -27.25 3.38 3.98
N TRP A 244 -27.29 4.62 4.47
CA TRP A 244 -26.70 5.76 3.78
C TRP A 244 -25.17 5.66 3.75
N MET A 245 -24.54 5.30 4.88
CA MET A 245 -23.10 5.06 4.95
C MET A 245 -22.65 3.98 3.97
N ALA A 246 -23.39 2.87 3.85
CA ALA A 246 -23.08 1.85 2.85
C ALA A 246 -23.14 2.39 1.41
N ALA A 247 -24.14 3.22 1.10
CA ALA A 247 -24.36 3.79 -0.23
C ALA A 247 -23.36 4.89 -0.62
N THR A 248 -22.83 5.64 0.34
CA THR A 248 -21.92 6.76 0.09
C THR A 248 -20.48 6.41 0.46
N HIS A 249 -20.22 6.23 1.76
CA HIS A 249 -18.89 5.89 2.28
C HIS A 249 -18.44 4.51 1.79
N GLY A 250 -19.28 3.48 1.90
CA GLY A 250 -18.96 2.12 1.50
C GLY A 250 -18.70 2.01 0.00
N LEU A 251 -19.69 2.39 -0.82
CA LEU A 251 -19.57 2.34 -2.29
C LEU A 251 -18.45 3.26 -2.82
N GLY A 252 -18.30 4.45 -2.26
CA GLY A 252 -17.23 5.38 -2.59
C GLY A 252 -15.86 4.80 -2.31
N ASN A 253 -15.65 4.19 -1.14
CA ASN A 253 -14.39 3.52 -0.84
C ASN A 253 -14.15 2.30 -1.72
N ALA A 254 -15.19 1.56 -2.08
CA ALA A 254 -15.06 0.35 -2.87
C ALA A 254 -14.67 0.63 -4.33
N LEU A 255 -15.42 1.51 -5.01
CA LEU A 255 -15.21 1.84 -6.42
C LEU A 255 -14.21 2.99 -6.61
N GLY A 256 -14.40 4.09 -5.89
CA GLY A 256 -13.63 5.30 -6.09
C GLY A 256 -12.23 5.23 -5.50
N PHE A 257 -12.08 4.71 -4.28
CA PHE A 257 -10.77 4.56 -3.65
C PHE A 257 -10.08 3.24 -4.03
N ALA A 258 -10.63 2.10 -3.61
CA ALA A 258 -9.92 0.82 -3.66
C ALA A 258 -9.74 0.30 -5.10
N LEU A 259 -10.80 0.27 -5.90
CA LEU A 259 -10.69 -0.18 -7.29
C LEU A 259 -9.80 0.75 -8.12
N CYS A 260 -10.01 2.06 -8.07
CA CYS A 260 -9.17 3.01 -8.83
C CYS A 260 -7.70 2.95 -8.40
N SER A 261 -7.39 2.90 -7.11
CA SER A 261 -6.02 2.81 -6.63
C SER A 261 -5.34 1.52 -7.10
N VAL A 262 -5.98 0.36 -6.91
CA VAL A 262 -5.41 -0.93 -7.35
C VAL A 262 -5.15 -0.94 -8.86
N LEU A 263 -6.09 -0.45 -9.67
CA LEU A 263 -5.90 -0.35 -11.12
C LEU A 263 -4.77 0.59 -11.49
N ALA A 264 -4.66 1.76 -10.84
CA ALA A 264 -3.58 2.70 -11.07
C ALA A 264 -2.21 2.09 -10.75
N TRP A 265 -2.07 1.45 -9.58
CA TRP A 265 -0.81 0.83 -9.17
C TRP A 265 -0.39 -0.34 -10.05
N ARG A 266 -1.35 -1.11 -10.60
CA ARG A 266 -1.04 -2.14 -11.60
C ARG A 266 -0.46 -1.53 -12.88
N ARG A 267 -1.01 -0.41 -13.34
CA ARG A 267 -0.51 0.30 -14.53
C ARG A 267 0.87 0.93 -14.30
N LEU A 268 1.11 1.49 -13.12
CA LEU A 268 2.43 2.00 -12.74
C LEU A 268 3.49 0.90 -12.80
N ARG A 269 3.19 -0.29 -12.22
CA ARG A 269 4.10 -1.43 -12.28
C ARG A 269 4.43 -1.90 -13.69
N GLN A 270 3.42 -2.03 -14.56
CA GLN A 270 3.62 -2.42 -15.95
C GLN A 270 4.48 -1.41 -16.72
N SER A 271 4.31 -0.12 -16.41
CA SER A 271 5.09 0.96 -17.03
C SER A 271 6.56 0.96 -16.60
N ASP A 272 6.87 0.45 -15.41
CA ASP A 272 8.26 0.29 -14.94
C ASP A 272 8.94 -0.95 -15.53
N GLU A 273 8.18 -1.99 -15.93
CA GLU A 273 8.70 -3.23 -16.51
C GLU A 273 8.96 -3.09 -18.05
N GLN A 274 8.14 -2.34 -18.79
CA GLN A 274 8.29 -2.16 -20.24
C GLN A 274 9.54 -1.42 -20.78
N PRO A 275 10.24 -0.54 -20.04
CA PRO A 275 11.45 0.12 -20.52
C PRO A 275 12.62 -0.86 -20.75
N TYR A 276 12.59 -2.03 -20.09
CA TYR A 276 13.65 -3.03 -20.19
C TYR A 276 13.51 -3.88 -21.47
N GLU A 277 12.32 -4.42 -21.76
CA GLU A 277 12.08 -5.27 -22.94
C GLU A 277 12.32 -4.53 -24.27
N ARG A 278 11.87 -3.26 -24.39
CA ARG A 278 12.12 -2.45 -25.59
C ARG A 278 13.60 -2.17 -25.87
N ARG A 279 14.44 -2.12 -24.82
CA ARG A 279 15.87 -1.83 -24.96
C ARG A 279 16.65 -3.06 -25.42
N ASP A 280 16.21 -4.26 -25.03
CA ASP A 280 16.79 -5.52 -25.48
C ASP A 280 16.35 -5.89 -26.90
N GLU A 281 15.09 -5.66 -27.27
CA GLU A 281 14.62 -5.84 -28.65
C GLU A 281 15.35 -4.90 -29.63
N GLN A 282 15.49 -3.61 -29.29
CA GLN A 282 16.26 -2.66 -30.09
C GLN A 282 17.77 -2.93 -30.13
N ARG A 283 18.31 -3.69 -29.18
CA ARG A 283 19.72 -4.12 -29.18
C ARG A 283 19.93 -5.33 -30.09
N VAL A 284 18.94 -6.21 -30.18
CA VAL A 284 18.95 -7.40 -31.05
C VAL A 284 18.71 -7.02 -32.51
N GLU A 285 17.91 -5.97 -32.78
CA GLU A 285 17.59 -5.54 -34.15
C GLU A 285 18.62 -4.61 -34.80
N ARG A 286 19.64 -4.09 -34.09
CA ARG A 286 20.72 -3.34 -34.76
C ARG A 286 21.63 -4.30 -35.52
N PRO A 287 21.74 -4.19 -36.85
CA PRO A 287 22.78 -4.90 -37.59
C PRO A 287 24.13 -4.41 -37.07
N VAL A 288 25.00 -5.34 -36.68
CA VAL A 288 26.38 -5.05 -36.31
C VAL A 288 27.11 -4.57 -37.57
N GLU A 289 27.17 -3.26 -37.80
CA GLU A 289 28.18 -2.70 -38.69
C GLU A 289 29.55 -2.99 -38.07
N ARG A 290 30.24 -3.98 -38.63
CA ARG A 290 31.63 -4.30 -38.31
C ARG A 290 32.50 -3.12 -38.75
N THR A 291 32.80 -2.22 -37.83
CA THR A 291 33.92 -1.28 -38.00
C THR A 291 35.22 -2.04 -37.82
N ALA A 292 35.86 -2.40 -38.94
CA ALA A 292 37.20 -2.94 -38.95
C ALA A 292 38.23 -1.80 -38.91
N ALA A 293 38.92 -1.66 -37.77
CA ALA A 293 40.26 -1.08 -37.69
C ALA A 293 40.83 -1.37 -36.29
N GLN A 294 41.70 -2.38 -36.20
CA GLN A 294 42.49 -2.71 -35.02
C GLN A 294 43.94 -2.35 -35.37
N PRO A 295 44.69 -1.59 -34.55
CA PRO A 295 46.09 -1.32 -34.84
C PRO A 295 46.98 -2.48 -34.37
N ASP A 296 47.88 -2.90 -35.26
CA ASP A 296 48.91 -3.91 -35.04
C ASP A 296 49.83 -3.54 -33.86
N VAL A 297 49.94 -4.44 -32.87
CA VAL A 297 50.97 -4.41 -31.84
C VAL A 297 52.11 -5.33 -32.28
N ARG A 298 53.24 -4.74 -32.67
CA ARG A 298 54.47 -5.45 -33.03
C ARG A 298 55.35 -5.60 -31.78
N LEU A 299 55.59 -6.84 -31.35
CA LEU A 299 56.61 -7.19 -30.36
C LEU A 299 57.97 -7.25 -31.06
N GLU A 300 58.95 -6.47 -30.61
CA GLU A 300 60.36 -6.68 -30.96
C GLU A 300 61.06 -7.51 -29.89
N PRO A 301 61.89 -8.50 -30.28
CA PRO A 301 62.74 -9.24 -29.36
C PRO A 301 64.20 -8.81 -29.56
N ASP A 302 64.74 -7.95 -28.70
CA ASP A 302 66.14 -8.09 -28.31
C ASP A 302 66.45 -7.36 -27.01
N GLY A 303 67.12 -8.09 -26.10
CA GLY A 303 67.50 -7.59 -24.79
C GLY A 303 68.87 -6.95 -24.83
N ARG A 304 68.94 -5.65 -24.56
CA ARG A 304 70.14 -4.98 -24.03
C ARG A 304 69.75 -3.84 -23.09
N LEU A 305 70.32 -3.88 -21.88
CA LEU A 305 70.44 -2.77 -20.95
C LEU A 305 71.68 -1.96 -21.31
N GLU A 306 71.63 -0.63 -21.25
CA GLU A 306 72.72 0.24 -20.78
C GLU A 306 72.13 1.62 -20.37
N PRO A 307 72.81 2.39 -19.50
CA PRO A 307 72.21 3.34 -18.57
C PRO A 307 72.43 4.82 -18.96
N GLY A 308 71.64 5.71 -18.35
CA GLY A 308 72.05 7.10 -18.15
C GLY A 308 71.02 8.16 -18.53
N GLY A 309 70.76 9.06 -17.58
CA GLY A 309 70.17 10.37 -17.86
C GLY A 309 69.02 10.77 -16.94
N ARG A 310 69.34 11.24 -15.72
CA ARG A 310 68.44 12.17 -14.99
C ARG A 310 68.33 13.47 -15.78
N PRO A 311 67.19 14.18 -15.67
CA PRO A 311 67.25 15.61 -15.43
C PRO A 311 66.62 15.96 -14.06
N GLU A 312 67.36 16.78 -13.31
CA GLU A 312 66.99 17.49 -12.09
C GLU A 312 65.91 18.57 -12.34
N PRO A 313 65.28 19.12 -11.27
CA PRO A 313 63.95 19.73 -11.32
C PRO A 313 63.98 21.23 -11.66
N GLY A 314 63.01 21.66 -12.49
CA GLY A 314 62.79 23.07 -12.84
C GLY A 314 61.78 23.75 -11.92
N GLU A 315 62.18 24.94 -11.48
CA GLU A 315 61.57 25.88 -10.53
C GLU A 315 60.08 26.21 -10.76
N GLY A 316 59.35 26.38 -9.66
CA GLY A 316 58.03 27.04 -9.64
C GLY A 316 58.14 28.57 -9.68
N PRO A 317 56.99 29.25 -9.62
CA PRO A 317 56.80 30.18 -8.50
C PRO A 317 55.46 29.98 -7.76
N GLU A 318 55.52 30.49 -6.53
CA GLU A 318 54.67 30.32 -5.36
C GLU A 318 53.18 30.76 -5.43
N PRO A 319 52.38 30.30 -4.44
CA PRO A 319 50.96 30.61 -4.31
C PRO A 319 50.68 31.95 -3.63
N VAL A 320 49.63 32.64 -4.08
CA VAL A 320 49.11 33.85 -3.43
C VAL A 320 48.42 33.47 -2.11
N ARG A 321 49.05 33.85 -0.99
CA ARG A 321 48.41 34.06 0.32
C ARG A 321 47.90 35.49 0.41
N ASN A 322 46.70 35.68 0.95
CA ASN A 322 46.37 36.88 1.69
C ASN A 322 45.71 36.48 3.03
N GLY A 323 46.38 36.82 4.12
CA GLY A 323 45.81 36.87 5.48
C GLY A 323 45.08 38.21 5.68
N ALA A 324 44.09 38.29 6.55
CA ALA A 324 44.15 38.77 7.94
C ALA A 324 42.68 38.86 8.42
N GLU A 325 42.22 38.78 9.68
CA GLU A 325 42.75 38.63 11.04
C GLU A 325 41.50 38.35 11.93
N LYS A 326 41.49 37.25 12.69
CA LYS A 326 41.32 37.14 14.17
C LYS A 326 40.81 38.34 15.00
N GLY A 327 39.87 38.02 15.92
CA GLY A 327 39.61 38.70 17.21
C GLY A 327 38.11 38.72 17.58
N VAL A 328 37.52 37.74 18.28
CA VAL A 328 37.53 37.42 19.74
C VAL A 328 36.62 38.33 20.61
N LEU A 329 35.85 37.65 21.50
CA LEU A 329 34.99 38.09 22.63
C LEU A 329 33.55 38.51 22.30
N ALA A 330 32.52 38.32 23.12
CA ALA A 330 32.14 37.39 24.19
C ALA A 330 30.73 37.85 24.64
N ALA A 331 29.92 36.90 25.13
CA ALA A 331 28.80 36.99 26.07
C ALA A 331 28.11 38.35 26.39
N GLY A 332 26.77 38.33 26.36
CA GLY A 332 25.96 39.19 27.24
C GLY A 332 24.56 39.54 26.72
N THR A 333 23.54 38.78 27.12
CA THR A 333 22.17 39.29 27.42
C THR A 333 22.29 40.32 28.56
N PRO A 334 21.41 41.34 28.72
CA PRO A 334 19.93 41.29 28.82
C PRO A 334 19.27 42.39 27.92
N ALA A 335 17.98 42.60 27.76
CA ALA A 335 16.76 42.34 28.53
C ALA A 335 15.57 42.18 27.56
#